data_AF-A0A552ZAK2-F1
#
_entry.id   AF-A0A552ZAK2-F1
#
_cell.length_a   1.000
_cell.length_b   1.000
_cell.length_c   1.000
_cell.angle_alpha   90.00
_cell.angle_beta   90.00
_cell.angle_gamma   90.00
#
_symmetry.space_group_name_H-M   'P 1'
#
loop_
_entity.id
_entity.type
_entity.pdbx_description
1 polymer ?
#
loop_
_entity_poly.entity_id
_entity_poly.type
_entity_poly.pdbx_seq_one_letter_code
_entity_poly.pdbx_strand_id
1 'polypeptide(L)'
;MRNEFHDTLDTLVADLSEMCDRASAMMRSATTALLFTDADAGRRLRADLTHLTALAASVNDRAYRLLALQAPVARDLRTVVAALHIGADADRMGALASHVARVAARTDPEPAVPAEVADLFTEMGTTAVRMAGEARDAVRGRDADLAEKICAGDARMDELHRQLLVRVAAPQWRHGPLVAADMVLLGRFYERFADHAVEIARRVYFQATGSSLVGGSGAIGLARQRRERPHRPRENGVGARRLTGPENYFRSNRSLFITFTHAATKSSTNLPLLSSCA
;
A
#
# COMPACT_ATOMS: atom_id res chain seq x y z
N MET A 1 20.83 -29.68 9.19
CA MET A 1 19.42 -29.49 9.62
C MET A 1 19.16 -28.18 10.37
N ARG A 2 19.55 -27.99 11.65
CA ARG A 2 19.22 -26.72 12.36
C ARG A 2 19.98 -25.50 11.82
N ASN A 3 21.20 -25.68 11.30
CA ASN A 3 21.95 -24.58 10.66
C ASN A 3 21.33 -24.19 9.31
N GLU A 4 21.03 -25.17 8.44
CA GLU A 4 20.37 -24.93 7.14
C GLU A 4 19.04 -24.17 7.28
N PHE A 5 18.28 -24.42 8.36
CA PHE A 5 17.08 -23.66 8.67
C PHE A 5 17.37 -22.17 8.94
N HIS A 6 18.33 -21.88 9.81
CA HIS A 6 18.70 -20.50 10.14
C HIS A 6 19.35 -19.80 8.94
N ASP A 7 20.17 -20.50 8.15
CA ASP A 7 20.74 -19.98 6.90
C ASP A 7 19.62 -19.58 5.92
N THR A 8 18.53 -20.37 5.88
CA THR A 8 17.35 -20.05 5.05
C THR A 8 16.59 -18.84 5.59
N LEU A 9 16.47 -18.68 6.90
CA LEU A 9 15.88 -17.48 7.52
C LEU A 9 16.71 -16.22 7.25
N ASP A 10 18.03 -16.33 7.30
CA ASP A 10 18.92 -15.21 7.01
C ASP A 10 18.90 -14.86 5.52
N THR A 11 18.78 -15.86 4.65
CA THR A 11 18.51 -15.65 3.20
C THR A 11 17.20 -14.90 2.98
N LEU A 12 16.11 -15.27 3.67
CA LEU A 12 14.85 -14.52 3.58
C LEU A 12 15.03 -13.05 3.96
N VAL A 13 15.75 -12.76 5.04
CA VAL A 13 15.97 -11.37 5.48
C VAL A 13 16.83 -10.59 4.47
N ALA A 14 17.83 -11.24 3.89
CA ALA A 14 18.64 -10.65 2.82
C ALA A 14 17.80 -10.33 1.58
N ASP A 15 17.00 -11.28 1.10
CA ASP A 15 16.11 -11.12 -0.04
C ASP A 15 15.11 -9.97 0.18
N LEU A 16 14.47 -9.91 1.35
CA LEU A 16 13.54 -8.83 1.70
C LEU A 16 14.21 -7.45 1.75
N SER A 17 15.43 -7.39 2.27
CA SER A 17 16.23 -6.16 2.29
C SER A 17 16.54 -5.72 0.85
N GLU A 18 16.93 -6.65 -0.01
CA GLU A 18 17.17 -6.39 -1.43
C GLU A 18 15.89 -5.92 -2.15
N MET A 19 14.74 -6.49 -1.84
CA MET A 19 13.46 -6.04 -2.38
C MET A 19 13.16 -4.58 -2.02
N CYS A 20 13.42 -4.17 -0.77
CA CYS A 20 13.25 -2.78 -0.34
C CYS A 20 14.23 -1.83 -1.06
N ASP A 21 15.50 -2.23 -1.22
CA ASP A 21 16.51 -1.48 -1.99
C ASP A 21 16.09 -1.31 -3.45
N ARG A 22 15.63 -2.38 -4.10
CA ARG A 22 15.14 -2.35 -5.49
C ARG A 22 13.94 -1.43 -5.64
N ALA A 23 12.95 -1.53 -4.74
CA ALA A 23 11.80 -0.63 -4.75
C ALA A 23 12.20 0.84 -4.56
N SER A 24 13.18 1.13 -3.69
CA SER A 24 13.75 2.48 -3.51
C SER A 24 14.43 2.98 -4.79
N ALA A 25 15.25 2.15 -5.44
CA ALA A 25 15.91 2.49 -6.69
C ALA A 25 14.91 2.75 -7.84
N MET A 26 13.86 1.92 -7.94
CA MET A 26 12.78 2.10 -8.91
C MET A 26 12.06 3.42 -8.67
N MET A 27 11.68 3.75 -7.44
CA MET A 27 11.01 5.02 -7.15
C MET A 27 11.89 6.22 -7.48
N ARG A 28 13.19 6.18 -7.14
CA ARG A 28 14.16 7.22 -7.52
C ARG A 28 14.21 7.41 -9.03
N SER A 29 14.33 6.32 -9.79
CA SER A 29 14.36 6.38 -11.25
C SER A 29 13.05 6.91 -11.82
N ALA A 30 11.90 6.54 -11.24
CA ALA A 30 10.60 7.04 -11.64
C ALA A 30 10.47 8.55 -11.41
N THR A 31 10.91 9.05 -10.25
CA THR A 31 10.92 10.48 -9.94
C THR A 31 11.83 11.25 -10.89
N THR A 32 13.03 10.74 -11.18
CA THR A 32 13.94 11.39 -12.16
C THR A 32 13.29 11.48 -13.53
N ALA A 33 12.69 10.39 -14.01
CA ALA A 33 12.00 10.37 -15.31
C ALA A 33 10.83 11.36 -15.35
N LEU A 34 10.12 11.49 -14.24
CA LEU A 34 8.98 12.40 -14.09
C LEU A 34 9.41 13.88 -14.19
N LEU A 35 10.60 14.22 -13.68
CA LEU A 35 11.11 15.60 -13.61
C LEU A 35 11.92 16.02 -14.85
N PHE A 36 12.64 15.10 -15.49
CA PHE A 36 13.64 15.43 -16.52
C PHE A 36 13.36 14.87 -17.91
N THR A 37 12.17 14.28 -18.12
CA THR A 37 11.76 13.59 -19.35
C THR A 37 12.68 12.42 -19.72
N ASP A 38 12.11 11.22 -19.71
CA ASP A 38 12.84 10.01 -20.04
C ASP A 38 11.90 8.98 -20.69
N ALA A 39 11.85 9.00 -22.02
CA ALA A 39 10.97 8.16 -22.82
C ALA A 39 11.18 6.65 -22.56
N ASP A 40 12.38 6.26 -22.15
CA ASP A 40 12.73 4.86 -21.91
C ASP A 40 12.50 4.41 -20.46
N ALA A 41 12.25 5.34 -19.53
CA ALA A 41 12.05 5.01 -18.12
C ALA A 41 10.94 3.97 -17.92
N GLY A 42 9.80 4.14 -18.60
CA GLY A 42 8.69 3.20 -18.51
C GLY A 42 9.09 1.77 -18.93
N ARG A 43 9.99 1.61 -19.90
CA ARG A 43 10.49 0.30 -20.34
C ARG A 43 11.45 -0.31 -19.31
N ARG A 44 12.41 0.47 -18.83
CA ARG A 44 13.39 0.03 -17.82
C ARG A 44 12.70 -0.38 -16.52
N LEU A 45 11.81 0.47 -15.98
CA LEU A 45 11.11 0.16 -14.74
C LEU A 45 10.17 -1.04 -14.83
N ARG A 46 9.64 -1.37 -16.02
CA ARG A 46 8.89 -2.62 -16.22
C ARG A 46 9.78 -3.85 -16.11
N ALA A 47 11.00 -3.78 -16.64
CA ALA A 47 11.98 -4.84 -16.49
C ALA A 47 12.39 -4.99 -15.02
N ASP A 48 12.68 -3.88 -14.34
CA ASP A 48 13.02 -3.89 -12.90
C ASP A 48 11.89 -4.48 -12.05
N LEU A 49 10.63 -4.13 -12.34
CA LEU A 49 9.46 -4.71 -11.67
C LEU A 49 9.39 -6.23 -11.87
N THR A 50 9.68 -6.72 -13.08
CA THR A 50 9.68 -8.17 -13.34
C THR A 50 10.71 -8.89 -12.48
N HIS A 51 11.90 -8.31 -12.29
CA HIS A 51 12.91 -8.85 -11.38
C HIS A 51 12.46 -8.82 -9.92
N LEU A 52 11.87 -7.71 -9.47
CA LEU A 52 11.36 -7.59 -8.10
C LEU A 52 10.23 -8.59 -7.81
N THR A 53 9.27 -8.73 -8.72
CA THR A 53 8.16 -9.68 -8.59
C THR A 53 8.65 -11.13 -8.61
N ALA A 54 9.68 -11.45 -9.40
CA ALA A 54 10.30 -12.77 -9.38
C ALA A 54 10.98 -13.06 -8.02
N LEU A 55 11.67 -12.06 -7.43
CA LEU A 55 12.24 -12.17 -6.10
C LEU A 55 11.16 -12.35 -5.02
N ALA A 56 10.06 -11.61 -5.11
CA ALA A 56 8.89 -11.76 -4.23
C ALA A 56 8.31 -13.20 -4.28
N ALA A 57 8.21 -13.77 -5.48
CA ALA A 57 7.75 -15.14 -5.66
C ALA A 57 8.71 -16.17 -5.04
N SER A 58 10.04 -15.95 -5.16
CA SER A 58 11.05 -16.81 -4.55
C SER A 58 10.99 -16.76 -3.01
N VAL A 59 10.83 -15.56 -2.44
CA VAL A 59 10.62 -15.35 -0.99
C VAL A 59 9.39 -16.12 -0.51
N ASN A 60 8.27 -16.04 -1.23
CA ASN A 60 7.05 -16.76 -0.90
C ASN A 60 7.24 -18.28 -0.93
N ASP A 61 7.84 -18.83 -1.99
CA ASP A 61 8.10 -20.27 -2.09
C ASP A 61 8.98 -20.77 -0.94
N ARG A 62 10.06 -20.03 -0.62
CA ARG A 62 10.96 -20.35 0.48
C ARG A 62 10.25 -20.31 1.83
N ALA A 63 9.43 -19.29 2.07
CA ALA A 63 8.63 -19.18 3.29
C ALA A 63 7.62 -20.34 3.42
N TYR A 64 6.92 -20.71 2.34
CA TYR A 64 6.00 -21.86 2.36
C TYR A 64 6.72 -23.17 2.64
N ARG A 65 7.89 -23.40 2.05
CA ARG A 65 8.71 -24.59 2.36
C ARG A 65 9.12 -24.63 3.83
N LEU A 66 9.52 -23.50 4.42
CA LEU A 66 9.84 -23.44 5.85
C LEU A 66 8.64 -23.80 6.72
N LEU A 67 7.46 -23.27 6.42
CA LEU A 67 6.23 -23.59 7.15
C LEU A 67 5.87 -25.08 7.03
N ALA A 68 5.96 -25.64 5.83
CA ALA A 68 5.56 -27.02 5.56
C ALA A 68 6.55 -28.06 6.11
N LEU A 69 7.85 -27.80 6.02
CA LEU A 69 8.89 -28.81 6.29
C LEU A 69 9.51 -28.68 7.69
N GLN A 70 9.46 -27.51 8.31
CA GLN A 70 10.23 -27.22 9.53
C GLN A 70 9.33 -26.87 10.73
N ALA A 71 8.03 -26.63 10.53
CA ALA A 71 7.06 -26.30 11.57
C ALA A 71 7.59 -25.27 12.61
N PRO A 72 8.03 -24.08 12.16
CA PRO A 72 8.67 -23.09 13.02
C PRO A 72 7.74 -22.63 14.14
N VAL A 73 8.29 -22.30 15.31
CA VAL A 73 7.53 -21.89 16.49
C VAL A 73 7.91 -20.49 16.96
N ALA A 74 6.99 -19.83 17.65
CA ALA A 74 7.21 -18.53 18.32
C ALA A 74 7.91 -17.47 17.44
N ARG A 75 9.19 -17.17 17.70
CA ARG A 75 9.96 -16.15 16.97
C ARG A 75 10.19 -16.52 15.51
N ASP A 76 10.45 -17.79 15.23
CA ASP A 76 10.74 -18.26 13.88
C ASP A 76 9.49 -18.20 13.02
N LEU A 77 8.34 -18.60 13.58
CA LEU A 77 7.05 -18.46 12.91
C LEU A 77 6.74 -17.00 12.57
N ARG A 78 6.96 -16.08 13.54
CA ARG A 78 6.78 -14.65 13.30
C ARG A 78 7.70 -14.13 12.20
N THR A 79 8.94 -14.61 12.12
CA THR A 79 9.88 -14.24 11.06
C THR A 79 9.39 -14.69 9.68
N VAL A 80 8.95 -15.94 9.55
CA VAL A 80 8.45 -16.47 8.27
C VAL A 80 7.15 -15.78 7.83
N VAL A 81 6.22 -15.53 8.77
CA VAL A 81 4.96 -14.82 8.46
C VAL A 81 5.21 -13.35 8.12
N ALA A 82 6.11 -12.67 8.85
CA ALA A 82 6.50 -11.30 8.53
C ALA A 82 7.13 -11.22 7.13
N ALA A 83 7.97 -12.19 6.76
CA ALA A 83 8.59 -12.25 5.45
C ALA A 83 7.57 -12.28 4.29
N LEU A 84 6.50 -13.08 4.41
CA LEU A 84 5.42 -13.12 3.42
C LEU A 84 4.76 -11.74 3.21
N HIS A 85 4.50 -11.04 4.31
CA HIS A 85 3.87 -9.71 4.25
C HIS A 85 4.83 -8.64 3.73
N ILE A 86 6.07 -8.59 4.24
CA ILE A 86 7.08 -7.63 3.80
C ILE A 86 7.37 -7.80 2.31
N GLY A 87 7.49 -9.04 1.82
CA GLY A 87 7.70 -9.31 0.40
C GLY A 87 6.55 -8.78 -0.46
N ALA A 88 5.31 -8.96 -0.02
CA ALA A 88 4.14 -8.41 -0.72
C ALA A 88 4.11 -6.87 -0.71
N ASP A 89 4.43 -6.24 0.43
CA ASP A 89 4.47 -4.78 0.53
C ASP A 89 5.59 -4.18 -0.34
N ALA A 90 6.78 -4.79 -0.38
CA ALA A 90 7.87 -4.35 -1.23
C ALA A 90 7.57 -4.51 -2.74
N ASP A 91 6.90 -5.60 -3.16
CA ASP A 91 6.41 -5.76 -4.54
C ASP A 91 5.40 -4.66 -4.92
N ARG A 92 4.51 -4.30 -4.00
CA ARG A 92 3.54 -3.20 -4.19
C ARG A 92 4.23 -1.85 -4.32
N MET A 93 5.29 -1.59 -3.54
CA MET A 93 6.13 -0.39 -3.68
C MET A 93 6.74 -0.30 -5.08
N GLY A 94 7.30 -1.39 -5.60
CA GLY A 94 7.83 -1.42 -6.98
C GLY A 94 6.76 -1.20 -8.04
N ALA A 95 5.57 -1.77 -7.88
CA ALA A 95 4.44 -1.57 -8.79
C ALA A 95 4.00 -0.09 -8.85
N LEU A 96 3.97 0.60 -7.69
CA LEU A 96 3.68 2.03 -7.61
C LEU A 96 4.74 2.87 -8.33
N ALA A 97 6.02 2.55 -8.17
CA ALA A 97 7.10 3.21 -8.92
C ALA A 97 6.94 3.05 -10.44
N SER A 98 6.55 1.85 -10.89
CA SER A 98 6.25 1.59 -12.32
C SER A 98 5.07 2.42 -12.83
N HIS A 99 4.04 2.65 -12.01
CA HIS A 99 2.95 3.56 -12.36
C HIS A 99 3.41 5.01 -12.52
N VAL A 100 4.27 5.50 -11.64
CA VAL A 100 4.87 6.84 -11.77
C VAL A 100 5.65 6.97 -13.08
N ALA A 101 6.52 6.01 -13.40
CA ALA A 101 7.28 6.04 -14.66
C ALA A 101 6.42 5.93 -15.92
N ARG A 102 5.28 5.24 -15.86
CA ARG A 102 4.32 5.19 -16.98
C ARG A 102 3.66 6.55 -17.24
N VAL A 103 3.41 7.34 -16.20
CA VAL A 103 2.93 8.72 -16.37
C VAL A 103 4.03 9.58 -16.98
N ALA A 104 5.29 9.45 -16.50
CA ALA A 104 6.43 10.16 -17.08
C ALA A 104 6.61 9.89 -18.58
N ALA A 105 6.48 8.62 -19.01
CA ALA A 105 6.65 8.22 -20.41
C ALA A 105 5.51 8.67 -21.34
N ARG A 106 4.35 9.12 -20.82
CA ARG A 106 3.21 9.58 -21.63
C ARG A 106 3.38 11.01 -22.15
N THR A 107 4.23 11.81 -21.51
CA THR A 107 4.26 13.26 -21.69
C THR A 107 5.45 13.76 -22.54
N ASP A 108 6.32 12.84 -22.96
CA ASP A 108 7.46 13.09 -23.85
C ASP A 108 7.01 13.83 -25.15
N PRO A 109 7.64 14.97 -25.53
CA PRO A 109 8.91 15.52 -25.02
C PRO A 109 8.82 16.49 -23.84
N GLU A 110 7.63 16.86 -23.36
CA GLU A 110 7.48 17.82 -22.27
C GLU A 110 7.57 17.12 -20.90
N PRO A 111 8.17 17.76 -19.86
CA PRO A 111 8.14 17.21 -18.52
C PRO A 111 6.71 16.93 -18.06
N ALA A 112 6.49 15.75 -17.48
CA ALA A 112 5.16 15.34 -17.04
C ALA A 112 4.61 16.19 -15.89
N VAL A 113 5.48 16.89 -15.19
CA VAL A 113 5.18 17.70 -14.01
C VAL A 113 5.41 19.17 -14.35
N PRO A 114 4.40 20.04 -14.21
CA PRO A 114 4.58 21.48 -14.37
C PRO A 114 5.56 22.06 -13.36
N ALA A 115 6.29 23.10 -13.78
CA ALA A 115 7.35 23.72 -12.98
C ALA A 115 6.85 24.22 -11.62
N GLU A 116 5.57 24.62 -11.51
CA GLU A 116 4.98 25.14 -10.27
C GLU A 116 4.77 24.09 -9.18
N VAL A 117 4.94 22.80 -9.48
CA VAL A 117 4.82 21.69 -8.51
C VAL A 117 6.01 20.72 -8.54
N ALA A 118 7.05 21.02 -9.34
CA ALA A 118 8.24 20.20 -9.46
C ALA A 118 9.04 20.07 -8.15
N ASP A 119 9.02 21.11 -7.32
CA ASP A 119 9.58 21.12 -5.97
C ASP A 119 8.92 20.06 -5.08
N LEU A 120 7.59 20.01 -5.07
CA LEU A 120 6.82 19.03 -4.29
C LEU A 120 7.13 17.60 -4.72
N PHE A 121 7.23 17.32 -6.03
CA PHE A 121 7.57 15.98 -6.51
C PHE A 121 9.02 15.58 -6.20
N THR A 122 9.94 16.54 -6.21
CA THR A 122 11.33 16.32 -5.76
C THR A 122 11.37 15.91 -4.29
N GLU A 123 10.61 16.62 -3.44
CA GLU A 123 10.52 16.32 -2.02
C GLU A 123 9.78 15.01 -1.73
N MET A 124 8.71 14.70 -2.47
CA MET A 124 8.01 13.42 -2.38
C MET A 124 8.92 12.26 -2.76
N GLY A 125 9.65 12.35 -3.87
CA GLY A 125 10.60 11.31 -4.28
C GLY A 125 11.71 11.11 -3.26
N THR A 126 12.28 12.20 -2.73
CA THR A 126 13.29 12.15 -1.68
C THR A 126 12.75 11.48 -0.41
N THR A 127 11.52 11.83 -0.01
CA THR A 127 10.86 11.28 1.17
C THR A 127 10.56 9.78 1.00
N ALA A 128 9.99 9.39 -0.13
CA ALA A 128 9.70 7.99 -0.45
C ALA A 128 10.97 7.12 -0.44
N VAL A 129 12.02 7.58 -1.13
CA VAL A 129 13.32 6.91 -1.18
C VAL A 129 13.92 6.72 0.22
N ARG A 130 13.87 7.76 1.05
CA ARG A 130 14.35 7.70 2.45
C ARG A 130 13.58 6.66 3.24
N MET A 131 12.25 6.68 3.19
CA MET A 131 11.40 5.73 3.92
C MET A 131 11.65 4.28 3.48
N ALA A 132 11.84 4.02 2.18
CA ALA A 132 12.21 2.69 1.70
C ALA A 132 13.61 2.24 2.19
N GLY A 133 14.57 3.17 2.25
CA GLY A 133 15.91 2.90 2.80
C GLY A 133 15.87 2.60 4.30
N GLU A 134 15.07 3.35 5.07
CA GLU A 134 14.85 3.07 6.48
C GLU A 134 14.15 1.72 6.70
N ALA A 135 13.13 1.41 5.88
CA ALA A 135 12.44 0.12 5.92
C ALA A 135 13.40 -1.05 5.64
N ARG A 136 14.29 -0.91 4.65
CA ARG A 136 15.37 -1.88 4.41
C ARG A 136 16.24 -2.05 5.65
N ASP A 137 16.71 -0.97 6.26
CA ASP A 137 17.58 -1.04 7.42
C ASP A 137 16.89 -1.70 8.62
N ALA A 138 15.60 -1.42 8.81
CA ALA A 138 14.78 -2.08 9.81
C ALA A 138 14.66 -3.59 9.55
N VAL A 139 14.41 -4.00 8.30
CA VAL A 139 14.34 -5.42 7.90
C VAL A 139 15.68 -6.11 8.14
N ARG A 140 16.78 -5.52 7.68
CA ARG A 140 18.13 -6.08 7.78
C ARG A 140 18.56 -6.26 9.23
N GLY A 141 18.32 -5.25 10.07
CA GLY A 141 18.66 -5.26 11.49
C GLY A 141 17.66 -6.02 12.37
N ARG A 142 16.48 -6.35 11.85
CA ARG A 142 15.32 -6.77 12.65
C ARG A 142 15.04 -5.77 13.79
N ASP A 143 15.21 -4.47 13.49
CA ASP A 143 15.28 -3.38 14.45
C ASP A 143 13.88 -2.82 14.75
N ALA A 144 13.39 -3.10 15.97
CA ALA A 144 12.09 -2.63 16.43
C ALA A 144 12.06 -1.11 16.69
N ASP A 145 13.18 -0.53 17.15
CA ASP A 145 13.25 0.89 17.50
C ASP A 145 13.26 1.74 16.22
N LEU A 146 13.99 1.28 15.20
CA LEU A 146 13.94 1.90 13.87
C LEU A 146 12.55 1.76 13.24
N ALA A 147 11.93 0.59 13.36
CA ALA A 147 10.56 0.38 12.87
C ALA A 147 9.55 1.34 13.51
N GLU A 148 9.64 1.59 14.82
CA GLU A 148 8.79 2.55 15.51
C GLU A 148 9.00 3.99 15.01
N LYS A 149 10.25 4.39 14.77
CA LYS A 149 10.60 5.70 14.19
C LYS A 149 10.01 5.89 12.80
N ILE A 150 10.08 4.86 11.93
CA ILE A 150 9.49 4.92 10.58
C ILE A 150 7.99 5.13 10.67
N CYS A 151 7.30 4.38 11.54
CA CYS A 151 5.86 4.52 11.74
C CYS A 151 5.44 5.93 12.21
N ALA A 152 6.31 6.63 12.96
CA ALA A 152 6.07 8.01 13.38
C ALA A 152 6.41 9.06 12.31
N GLY A 153 7.20 8.69 11.30
CA GLY A 153 7.79 9.62 10.31
C GLY A 153 6.96 9.87 9.04
N ASP A 154 5.80 9.23 8.88
CA ASP A 154 4.98 9.28 7.65
C ASP A 154 4.25 10.62 7.43
N ALA A 155 4.08 11.42 8.49
CA ALA A 155 3.37 12.70 8.43
C ALA A 155 3.93 13.68 7.38
N ARG A 156 5.20 13.52 6.98
CA ARG A 156 5.81 14.33 5.92
C ARG A 156 5.24 14.05 4.53
N MET A 157 4.95 12.79 4.21
CA MET A 157 4.38 12.44 2.91
C MET A 157 2.94 12.94 2.80
N ASP A 158 2.14 12.76 3.86
CA ASP A 158 0.79 13.32 3.97
C ASP A 158 0.74 14.84 3.79
N GLU A 159 1.71 15.53 4.41
CA GLU A 159 1.86 16.98 4.27
C GLU A 159 2.13 17.38 2.81
N LEU A 160 3.09 16.72 2.17
CA LEU A 160 3.43 16.98 0.76
C LEU A 160 2.24 16.72 -0.16
N HIS A 161 1.51 15.62 0.05
CA HIS A 161 0.32 15.30 -0.71
C HIS A 161 -0.71 16.43 -0.57
N ARG A 162 -0.98 16.88 0.66
CA ARG A 162 -1.95 17.96 0.89
C ARG A 162 -1.53 19.27 0.24
N GLN A 163 -0.24 19.63 0.31
CA GLN A 163 0.29 20.82 -0.36
C GLN A 163 0.11 20.75 -1.89
N LEU A 164 0.33 19.56 -2.48
CA LEU A 164 0.08 19.32 -3.90
C LEU A 164 -1.40 19.53 -4.25
N LEU A 165 -2.34 18.99 -3.46
CA LEU A 165 -3.77 19.20 -3.68
C LEU A 165 -4.14 20.68 -3.63
N VAL A 166 -3.60 21.42 -2.66
CA VAL A 166 -3.84 22.87 -2.54
C VAL A 166 -3.32 23.62 -3.77
N ARG A 167 -2.12 23.31 -4.25
CA ARG A 167 -1.53 23.94 -5.44
C ARG A 167 -2.33 23.65 -6.71
N VAL A 168 -2.76 22.40 -6.90
CA VAL A 168 -3.48 21.97 -8.10
C VAL A 168 -4.93 22.47 -8.12
N ALA A 169 -5.56 22.63 -6.95
CA ALA A 169 -6.90 23.18 -6.82
C ALA A 169 -6.96 24.72 -6.81
N ALA A 170 -5.80 25.39 -6.80
CA ALA A 170 -5.73 26.84 -6.71
C ALA A 170 -6.29 27.51 -7.99
N PRO A 171 -6.97 28.67 -7.89
CA PRO A 171 -7.44 29.42 -9.06
C PRO A 171 -6.34 29.79 -10.06
N GLN A 172 -5.08 29.79 -9.61
CA GLN A 172 -3.91 30.11 -10.42
C GLN A 172 -3.42 28.92 -11.27
N TRP A 173 -4.01 27.72 -11.13
CA TRP A 173 -3.65 26.56 -11.93
C TRP A 173 -4.09 26.72 -13.39
N ARG A 174 -3.14 26.67 -14.34
CA ARG A 174 -3.37 26.98 -15.77
C ARG A 174 -3.30 25.77 -16.70
N HIS A 175 -2.94 24.60 -16.18
CA HIS A 175 -2.66 23.40 -16.99
C HIS A 175 -3.91 22.55 -17.31
N GLY A 176 -5.09 22.99 -16.85
CA GLY A 176 -6.36 22.32 -17.10
C GLY A 176 -6.63 21.10 -16.19
N PRO A 177 -7.84 20.51 -16.30
CA PRO A 177 -8.30 19.48 -15.37
C PRO A 177 -7.63 18.12 -15.57
N LEU A 178 -7.18 17.78 -16.78
CA LEU A 178 -6.50 16.50 -17.04
C LEU A 178 -5.11 16.47 -16.39
N VAL A 179 -4.33 17.54 -16.53
CA VAL A 179 -3.01 17.64 -15.88
C VAL A 179 -3.18 17.68 -14.36
N ALA A 180 -4.20 18.40 -13.85
CA ALA A 180 -4.55 18.38 -12.44
C ALA A 180 -4.81 16.96 -11.92
N ALA A 181 -5.62 16.17 -12.65
CA ALA A 181 -5.91 14.79 -12.29
C ALA A 181 -4.66 13.90 -12.29
N ASP A 182 -3.76 14.05 -13.28
CA ASP A 182 -2.49 13.33 -13.31
C ASP A 182 -1.60 13.70 -12.10
N MET A 183 -1.55 14.98 -11.69
CA MET A 183 -0.80 15.41 -10.49
C MET A 183 -1.36 14.78 -9.21
N VAL A 184 -2.67 14.83 -9.02
CA VAL A 184 -3.34 14.22 -7.85
C VAL A 184 -3.06 12.71 -7.80
N LEU A 185 -3.16 12.03 -8.95
CA LEU A 185 -2.90 10.61 -9.03
C LEU A 185 -1.45 10.26 -8.69
N LEU A 186 -0.49 11.04 -9.18
CA LEU A 186 0.93 10.89 -8.84
C LEU A 186 1.17 11.07 -7.33
N GLY A 187 0.62 12.13 -6.72
CA GLY A 187 0.71 12.34 -5.27
C GLY A 187 0.20 11.14 -4.47
N ARG A 188 -0.93 10.55 -4.90
CA ARG A 188 -1.47 9.33 -4.29
C ARG A 188 -0.56 8.12 -4.44
N PHE A 189 0.21 7.99 -5.52
CA PHE A 189 1.16 6.89 -5.65
C PHE A 189 2.35 7.03 -4.69
N TYR A 190 2.84 8.25 -4.44
CA TYR A 190 3.88 8.49 -3.44
C TYR A 190 3.41 8.23 -2.02
N GLU A 191 2.20 8.70 -1.66
CA GLU A 191 1.56 8.40 -0.37
C GLU A 191 1.43 6.89 -0.15
N ARG A 192 0.86 6.16 -1.12
CA ARG A 192 0.71 4.71 -1.00
C ARG A 192 2.04 3.96 -0.95
N PHE A 193 3.10 4.51 -1.54
CA PHE A 193 4.43 3.95 -1.44
C PHE A 193 4.97 4.10 -0.01
N ALA A 194 4.78 5.28 0.59
CA ALA A 194 5.13 5.55 1.98
C ALA A 194 4.32 4.68 2.95
N ASP A 195 3.01 4.50 2.72
CA ASP A 195 2.14 3.59 3.48
C ASP A 195 2.73 2.17 3.53
N HIS A 196 3.18 1.64 2.38
CA HIS A 196 3.77 0.30 2.32
C HIS A 196 5.12 0.22 3.06
N ALA A 197 5.93 1.28 3.05
CA ALA A 197 7.15 1.33 3.87
C ALA A 197 6.83 1.31 5.38
N VAL A 198 5.75 1.99 5.80
CA VAL A 198 5.23 1.94 7.18
C VAL A 198 4.71 0.54 7.52
N GLU A 199 3.97 -0.12 6.63
CA GLU A 199 3.50 -1.49 6.85
C GLU A 199 4.67 -2.46 7.02
N ILE A 200 5.73 -2.34 6.22
CA ILE A 200 6.97 -3.11 6.41
C ILE A 200 7.55 -2.88 7.80
N ALA A 201 7.66 -1.63 8.25
CA ALA A 201 8.14 -1.31 9.59
C ALA A 201 7.27 -1.96 10.68
N ARG A 202 5.93 -1.93 10.56
CA ARG A 202 5.04 -2.63 11.50
C ARG A 202 5.31 -4.13 11.55
N ARG A 203 5.60 -4.77 10.40
CA ARG A 203 5.93 -6.21 10.34
C ARG A 203 7.26 -6.50 11.03
N VAL A 204 8.27 -5.65 10.85
CA VAL A 204 9.56 -5.76 11.56
C VAL A 204 9.36 -5.65 13.06
N TYR A 205 8.59 -4.66 13.52
CA TYR A 205 8.29 -4.50 14.93
C TYR A 205 7.58 -5.73 15.51
N PHE A 206 6.56 -6.24 14.82
CA PHE A 206 5.85 -7.45 15.25
C PHE A 206 6.78 -8.68 15.27
N GLN A 207 7.64 -8.83 14.27
CA GLN A 207 8.64 -9.89 14.21
C GLN A 207 9.56 -9.86 15.44
N ALA A 208 10.02 -8.68 15.85
CA ALA A 208 10.89 -8.53 17.01
C ALA A 208 10.13 -8.73 18.33
N THR A 209 9.03 -8.00 18.53
CA THR A 209 8.38 -7.85 19.85
C THR A 209 7.23 -8.82 20.10
N GLY A 210 6.57 -9.27 19.03
CA GLY A 210 5.36 -10.12 19.11
C GLY A 210 4.09 -9.32 19.38
N SER A 211 4.21 -8.00 19.44
CA SER A 211 3.10 -7.06 19.64
C SER A 211 2.91 -6.21 18.38
N SER A 212 1.69 -5.72 18.18
CA SER A 212 1.39 -4.80 17.07
C SER A 212 1.62 -3.36 17.50
N LEU A 213 2.28 -2.56 16.66
CA LEU A 213 2.32 -1.10 16.82
C LEU A 213 0.93 -0.51 16.57
N VAL A 214 0.38 0.17 17.58
CA VAL A 214 -0.88 0.92 17.45
C VAL A 214 -0.52 2.40 17.19
N GLY A 215 -0.54 2.84 15.93
CA GLY A 215 -0.33 4.27 15.58
C GLY A 215 -0.28 4.59 14.08
N GLY A 216 -1.06 5.62 13.66
CA GLY A 216 -1.09 6.37 12.36
C GLY A 216 -1.56 5.57 11.14
N SER A 217 -2.69 5.77 10.45
CA SER A 217 -3.21 7.00 9.86
C SER A 217 -4.76 7.09 9.89
N GLY A 218 -5.43 6.51 10.90
CA GLY A 218 -6.91 6.49 10.93
C GLY A 218 -7.61 6.47 12.29
N ALA A 219 -6.89 6.58 13.41
CA ALA A 219 -7.49 6.51 14.74
C ALA A 219 -7.04 7.67 15.64
N ILE A 220 -7.34 8.90 15.21
CA ILE A 220 -7.35 10.04 16.12
C ILE A 220 -8.67 10.01 16.89
N GLY A 221 -8.58 9.73 18.19
CA GLY A 221 -9.65 9.98 19.16
C GLY A 221 -10.58 8.81 19.41
N LEU A 222 -10.26 8.00 20.44
CA LEU A 222 -11.24 7.41 21.38
C LEU A 222 -10.60 6.47 22.42
N ALA A 223 -9.35 6.04 22.26
CA ALA A 223 -8.77 5.03 23.15
C ALA A 223 -8.15 5.56 24.47
N ARG A 224 -7.97 6.88 24.65
CA ARG A 224 -7.30 7.42 25.85
C ARG A 224 -8.23 7.92 26.96
N GLN A 225 -9.56 7.93 26.77
CA GLN A 225 -10.54 8.36 27.79
C GLN A 225 -11.22 7.21 28.57
N ARG A 226 -10.80 5.95 28.38
CA ARG A 226 -11.39 4.79 29.09
C ARG A 226 -10.65 4.33 30.34
N ARG A 227 -9.60 5.05 30.77
CA ARG A 227 -8.91 4.79 32.04
C ARG A 227 -9.06 6.00 32.94
N GLU A 228 -10.29 6.28 33.39
CA GLU A 228 -10.63 7.09 34.57
C GLU A 228 -12.15 7.32 34.54
N ARG A 229 -12.92 6.32 34.97
CA ARG A 229 -14.28 6.56 35.49
C ARG A 229 -14.25 6.20 36.97
N PRO A 230 -14.53 7.15 37.88
CA PRO A 230 -14.61 6.84 39.29
C PRO A 230 -15.79 5.90 39.56
N HIS A 231 -15.54 4.95 40.44
CA HIS A 231 -16.46 3.92 40.90
C HIS A 231 -17.73 4.58 41.47
N ARG A 232 -18.89 4.42 40.80
CA ARG A 232 -20.19 4.72 41.45
C ARG A 232 -20.54 3.60 42.44
N PRO A 233 -21.07 3.92 43.64
CA PRO A 233 -21.56 2.91 44.56
C PRO A 233 -22.84 2.26 44.00
N ARG A 234 -23.02 0.97 44.32
CA ARG A 234 -24.25 0.22 44.02
C ARG A 234 -25.36 0.67 44.96
N GLU A 235 -26.41 1.29 44.42
CA GLU A 235 -27.69 1.40 45.12
C GLU A 235 -28.52 0.15 44.84
N ASN A 236 -28.90 -0.53 45.92
CA ASN A 236 -29.85 -1.61 45.94
C ASN A 236 -31.27 -1.03 45.90
N GLY A 237 -32.15 -1.63 45.09
CA GLY A 237 -33.57 -1.73 45.48
C GLY A 237 -34.61 -1.39 44.44
N VAL A 238 -35.27 -2.45 43.96
CA VAL A 238 -36.72 -2.59 43.75
C VAL A 238 -37.37 -1.88 42.56
N GLY A 239 -38.05 -2.67 41.71
CA GLY A 239 -39.24 -2.21 41.00
C GLY A 239 -39.40 -2.67 39.57
N ALA A 240 -39.73 -3.94 39.37
CA ALA A 240 -40.31 -4.40 38.10
C ALA A 240 -41.62 -3.65 37.81
N ARG A 241 -41.79 -3.15 36.58
CA ARG A 241 -43.12 -2.96 35.96
C ARG A 241 -42.99 -2.93 34.44
N ARG A 242 -43.67 -3.90 33.82
CA ARG A 242 -44.01 -3.93 32.39
C ARG A 242 -44.93 -2.75 32.09
N LEU A 243 -44.74 -2.08 30.96
CA LEU A 243 -45.82 -1.38 30.28
C LEU A 243 -45.75 -1.66 28.77
N THR A 244 -46.86 -2.19 28.29
CA THR A 244 -47.32 -2.41 26.92
C THR A 244 -47.48 -1.09 26.17
N GLY A 245 -47.34 -1.11 24.83
CA GLY A 245 -47.43 0.06 23.92
C GLY A 245 -48.86 0.65 23.77
N PRO A 246 -49.25 1.25 22.63
CA PRO A 246 -48.53 1.56 21.37
C PRO A 246 -48.65 3.05 20.94
N GLU A 247 -47.83 3.51 19.96
CA GLU A 247 -48.24 4.32 18.78
C GLU A 247 -47.04 4.93 18.02
N ASN A 248 -46.86 4.41 16.80
CA ASN A 248 -46.64 5.10 15.52
C ASN A 248 -45.70 6.32 15.42
N TYR A 249 -44.59 6.13 14.68
CA TYR A 249 -44.18 7.07 13.64
C TYR A 249 -43.63 6.34 12.40
N PHE A 250 -44.28 6.60 11.26
CA PHE A 250 -44.09 6.09 9.89
C PHE A 250 -42.61 6.09 9.42
N ARG A 251 -42.04 5.04 8.81
CA ARG A 251 -42.15 4.52 7.42
C ARG A 251 -41.99 5.55 6.29
N SER A 252 -40.91 5.44 5.50
CA SER A 252 -41.01 5.32 4.03
C SER A 252 -39.73 4.82 3.35
N ASN A 253 -39.94 3.89 2.41
CA ASN A 253 -39.13 3.49 1.26
C ASN A 253 -37.89 2.57 1.41
N ARG A 254 -38.20 1.28 1.60
CA ARG A 254 -37.57 0.16 0.88
C ARG A 254 -38.68 -0.65 0.20
N SER A 255 -38.62 -0.81 -1.12
CA SER A 255 -38.93 -2.05 -1.87
C SER A 255 -39.00 -1.75 -3.37
N LEU A 256 -38.10 -2.36 -4.15
CA LEU A 256 -38.50 -3.12 -5.34
C LEU A 256 -37.29 -3.93 -5.84
N PHE A 257 -37.23 -5.16 -5.35
CA PHE A 257 -36.47 -6.27 -5.92
C PHE A 257 -37.54 -7.18 -6.54
N ILE A 258 -37.59 -7.29 -7.87
CA ILE A 258 -38.29 -8.39 -8.56
C ILE A 258 -37.39 -8.87 -9.70
N THR A 259 -37.02 -10.13 -9.57
CA THR A 259 -36.44 -11.08 -10.52
C THR A 259 -37.19 -11.19 -11.85
N PHE A 260 -36.47 -11.35 -12.96
CA PHE A 260 -36.88 -12.23 -14.07
C PHE A 260 -35.66 -12.79 -14.82
N THR A 261 -35.59 -14.11 -14.89
CA THR A 261 -34.65 -14.93 -15.68
C THR A 261 -35.48 -15.94 -16.49
N HIS A 262 -34.93 -16.41 -17.63
CA HIS A 262 -35.45 -17.38 -18.63
C HIS A 262 -36.38 -16.81 -19.74
N ALA A 263 -36.29 -17.15 -21.04
CA ALA A 263 -35.37 -18.01 -21.81
C ALA A 263 -35.60 -17.89 -23.35
N ALA A 264 -34.56 -18.23 -24.13
CA ALA A 264 -34.55 -19.12 -25.31
C ALA A 264 -35.03 -18.68 -26.73
N THR A 265 -34.03 -18.64 -27.64
CA THR A 265 -33.87 -19.38 -28.93
C THR A 265 -34.59 -19.03 -30.25
N LYS A 266 -33.77 -19.20 -31.32
CA LYS A 266 -34.01 -19.33 -32.79
C LYS A 266 -33.85 -18.02 -33.59
N SER A 267 -33.17 -17.93 -34.75
CA SER A 267 -32.51 -18.87 -35.68
C SER A 267 -31.69 -18.01 -36.67
N SER A 268 -30.38 -18.24 -36.85
CA SER A 268 -29.68 -18.88 -38.00
C SER A 268 -29.50 -18.05 -39.29
N THR A 269 -28.43 -18.41 -40.00
CA THR A 269 -27.92 -17.97 -41.34
C THR A 269 -27.13 -16.65 -41.36
N ASN A 270 -25.92 -16.55 -41.92
CA ASN A 270 -25.04 -17.48 -42.62
C ASN A 270 -23.62 -16.87 -42.61
N LEU A 271 -22.60 -17.66 -42.28
CA LEU A 271 -21.23 -17.47 -42.78
C LEU A 271 -21.18 -17.92 -44.26
N PRO A 272 -20.21 -17.43 -45.05
CA PRO A 272 -19.07 -18.32 -45.27
C PRO A 272 -17.70 -17.63 -45.21
N LEU A 273 -16.74 -18.48 -44.89
CA LEU A 273 -15.29 -18.35 -45.01
C LEU A 273 -14.84 -18.17 -46.48
N LEU A 274 -13.65 -17.59 -46.66
CA LEU A 274 -12.51 -17.98 -47.51
C LEU A 274 -11.63 -16.73 -47.72
N SER A 275 -10.44 -16.62 -47.15
CA SER A 275 -9.16 -17.24 -47.54
C SER A 275 -8.48 -16.59 -48.76
N SER A 276 -7.23 -16.15 -48.53
CA SER A 276 -6.07 -16.16 -49.45
C SER A 276 -5.72 -14.93 -50.30
N CYS A 277 -4.45 -14.55 -50.17
CA CYS A 277 -3.51 -13.99 -51.16
C CYS A 277 -3.88 -12.76 -51.99
N ALA A 278 -3.22 -11.63 -51.68
CA ALA A 278 -2.28 -10.92 -52.56
C ALA A 278 -1.40 -9.99 -51.72
#